data_AF-A0A6N2UFZ1-F1
#
_entry.id   AF-A0A6N2UFZ1-F1
#
_cell.length_a   1.000
_cell.length_b   1.000
_cell.length_c   1.000
_cell.angle_alpha   90.00
_cell.angle_beta   90.00
_cell.angle_gamma   90.00
#
_symmetry.space_group_name_H-M   'P 1'
#
loop_
_entity.id
_entity.type
_entity.pdbx_description
1 polymer ?
#
loop_
_entity_poly.entity_id
_entity_poly.type
_entity_poly.pdbx_seq_one_letter_code
_entity_poly.pdbx_strand_id
1 'polypeptide(L)'
;MANIIKRAIRIFNGKEWDKYHPETSADQVVYTKPDGTASNVQKELTEQNSAIKWSDWKLLGTNKLGIELRYRYNAYEVELHYKGTLKALGISGGSEGYIFPSLPEGLNPAMNIEYPIYAVAGNNSGKLALMCYPMGTSNNFRISSHSTLNVSEEYICGTVRYTRG
;
A
#
# COMPACT_ATOMS: atom_id res chain seq x y z
N MET A 1 -50.61 -7.13 14.03
CA MET A 1 -51.06 -6.71 12.68
C MET A 1 -50.29 -5.46 12.29
N ALA A 2 -49.99 -5.36 11.00
CA ALA A 2 -49.01 -4.46 10.38
C ALA A 2 -49.23 -2.97 10.65
N ASN A 3 -48.13 -2.20 10.67
CA ASN A 3 -48.19 -0.75 10.57
C ASN A 3 -47.26 -0.28 9.44
N ILE A 4 -47.83 0.04 8.28
CA ILE A 4 -47.17 0.85 7.25
C ILE A 4 -48.22 1.79 6.67
N ILE A 5 -47.99 3.11 6.78
CA ILE A 5 -48.11 4.04 5.66
C ILE A 5 -47.05 5.15 5.83
N LYS A 6 -45.99 5.13 5.00
CA LYS A 6 -45.19 6.32 4.70
C LYS A 6 -45.93 7.12 3.61
N ARG A 7 -46.35 8.35 3.90
CA ARG A 7 -46.82 9.29 2.87
C ARG A 7 -46.01 10.58 2.98
N ALA A 8 -45.41 11.00 1.87
CA ALA A 8 -44.91 12.36 1.74
C ALA A 8 -46.12 13.30 1.86
N ILE A 9 -46.17 14.09 2.92
CA ILE A 9 -47.23 15.09 3.09
C ILE A 9 -46.88 16.25 2.15
N ARG A 10 -47.61 16.37 1.05
CA ARG A 10 -47.62 17.60 0.25
C ARG A 10 -48.65 18.54 0.89
N ILE A 11 -48.20 19.65 1.47
CA ILE A 11 -49.09 20.67 2.03
C ILE A 11 -49.19 21.79 0.98
N PHE A 12 -50.40 22.07 0.51
CA PHE A 12 -50.65 23.17 -0.42
C PHE A 12 -50.81 24.48 0.38
N ASN A 13 -49.99 25.49 0.09
CA ASN A 13 -49.99 26.78 0.80
C ASN A 13 -50.93 27.84 0.19
N GLY A 14 -51.69 27.45 -0.84
CA GLY A 14 -52.63 28.34 -1.54
C GLY A 14 -52.11 28.95 -2.84
N LYS A 15 -50.81 28.83 -3.17
CA LYS A 15 -50.22 29.40 -4.40
C LYS A 15 -49.44 28.39 -5.25
N GLU A 16 -48.78 27.43 -4.62
CA GLU A 16 -48.07 26.35 -5.30
C GLU A 16 -47.98 25.08 -4.44
N TRP A 17 -47.64 23.96 -5.10
CA TRP A 17 -47.30 22.73 -4.38
C TRP A 17 -45.85 22.81 -3.91
N ASP A 18 -45.64 23.03 -2.61
CA ASP A 18 -44.31 22.90 -2.03
C ASP A 18 -43.86 21.44 -2.13
N LYS A 19 -42.85 21.19 -2.95
CA LYS A 19 -42.26 19.87 -3.17
C LYS A 19 -41.37 19.52 -1.98
N TYR A 20 -41.95 19.19 -0.82
CA TYR A 20 -41.21 18.48 0.23
C TYR A 20 -41.08 17.02 -0.18
N HIS A 21 -40.11 16.71 -1.05
CA HIS A 21 -39.56 15.36 -1.05
C HIS A 21 -38.90 15.15 0.31
N PRO A 22 -39.03 13.96 0.94
CA PRO A 22 -37.98 13.54 1.85
C PRO A 22 -36.72 13.45 0.99
N GLU A 23 -35.88 14.48 1.06
CA GLU A 23 -34.52 14.38 0.58
C GLU A 23 -33.89 13.27 1.42
N THR A 24 -33.80 12.06 0.86
CA THR A 24 -33.13 10.96 1.53
C THR A 24 -31.64 11.21 1.40
N SER A 25 -31.09 11.97 2.34
CA SER A 25 -29.65 12.13 2.46
C SER A 25 -29.05 10.88 3.10
N ALA A 26 -27.85 10.48 2.65
CA ALA A 26 -27.19 9.24 3.07
C ALA A 26 -26.78 9.23 4.56
N ASP A 27 -26.88 10.38 5.23
CA ASP A 27 -26.69 10.57 6.67
C ASP A 27 -27.92 10.21 7.52
N GLN A 28 -29.09 10.00 6.92
CA GLN A 28 -30.35 9.76 7.65
C GLN A 28 -30.48 8.33 8.23
N VAL A 29 -29.70 7.36 7.74
CA VAL A 29 -29.73 5.98 8.25
C VAL A 29 -28.59 5.79 9.24
N VAL A 30 -28.88 6.06 10.52
CA VAL A 30 -27.96 5.81 11.64
C VAL A 30 -28.24 4.43 12.23
N TYR A 31 -27.18 3.67 12.49
CA TYR A 31 -27.24 2.39 13.21
C TYR A 31 -26.15 2.31 14.27
N THR A 32 -26.36 1.43 15.24
CA THR A 32 -25.37 1.13 16.28
C THR A 32 -24.50 -0.03 15.82
N LYS A 33 -23.18 0.17 15.78
CA LYS A 33 -22.19 -0.87 15.54
C LYS A 33 -22.18 -1.90 16.68
N PRO A 34 -21.61 -3.11 16.47
CA PRO A 34 -21.47 -4.11 17.53
C PRO A 34 -20.69 -3.62 18.77
N ASP A 35 -19.84 -2.60 18.61
CA ASP A 35 -19.09 -1.96 19.69
C ASP A 35 -19.89 -0.90 20.47
N GLY A 36 -21.18 -0.71 20.16
CA GLY A 36 -22.07 0.25 20.80
C GLY A 36 -21.98 1.68 20.24
N THR A 37 -21.12 1.94 19.25
CA THR A 37 -20.97 3.29 18.66
C THR A 37 -21.98 3.54 17.54
N ALA A 38 -22.47 4.77 17.43
CA ALA A 38 -23.37 5.17 16.34
C ALA A 38 -22.59 5.44 15.04
N SER A 39 -23.14 4.99 13.91
CA SER A 39 -22.56 5.14 12.57
C SER A 39 -23.65 5.34 11.52
N ASN A 40 -23.26 5.79 10.33
CA ASN A 40 -24.13 5.81 9.16
C ASN A 40 -23.35 5.39 7.91
N VAL A 41 -24.08 5.04 6.85
CA VAL A 41 -23.49 4.52 5.60
C VAL A 41 -22.50 5.51 4.99
N GLN A 42 -22.81 6.81 5.01
CA GLN A 42 -21.94 7.83 4.43
C GLN A 42 -20.59 7.93 5.15
N LYS A 43 -20.60 7.86 6.48
CA LYS A 43 -19.38 7.89 7.30
C LYS A 43 -18.52 6.66 7.03
N GLU A 44 -19.10 5.47 7.03
CA GLU A 44 -18.34 4.24 6.79
C GLU A 44 -17.79 4.17 5.37
N LEU A 45 -18.56 4.60 4.37
CA LEU A 45 -18.07 4.68 3.00
C LEU A 45 -16.90 5.64 2.88
N THR A 46 -16.95 6.78 3.59
CA THR A 46 -15.85 7.77 3.59
C THR A 46 -14.60 7.22 4.27
N GLU A 47 -14.76 6.53 5.41
CA GLU A 47 -13.67 5.85 6.13
C GLU A 47 -13.04 4.76 5.27
N GLN A 48 -13.84 3.88 4.65
CA GLN A 48 -13.37 2.81 3.77
C GLN A 48 -12.65 3.37 2.53
N ASN A 49 -13.23 4.38 1.87
CA ASN A 49 -12.61 5.02 0.72
C ASN A 49 -11.27 5.69 1.08
N SER A 50 -11.17 6.28 2.27
CA SER A 50 -9.92 6.86 2.76
C SER A 50 -8.88 5.78 3.07
N ALA A 51 -9.31 4.63 3.61
CA ALA A 51 -8.42 3.53 3.96
C ALA A 51 -7.78 2.85 2.75
N ILE A 52 -8.51 2.71 1.64
CA ILE A 52 -8.00 2.11 0.39
C ILE A 52 -7.25 3.10 -0.51
N LYS A 53 -7.36 4.40 -0.24
CA LYS A 53 -6.69 5.44 -1.01
C LYS A 53 -5.17 5.35 -0.81
N TRP A 54 -4.47 5.21 -1.92
CA TRP A 54 -3.02 5.20 -1.94
C TRP A 54 -2.45 6.61 -1.72
N SER A 55 -1.33 6.67 -1.01
CA SER A 55 -0.47 7.85 -1.00
C SER A 55 0.13 8.10 -2.38
N ASP A 56 0.63 9.31 -2.60
CA ASP A 56 1.55 9.58 -3.69
C ASP A 56 2.82 8.73 -3.55
N TRP A 57 3.51 8.53 -4.67
CA TRP A 57 4.81 7.86 -4.69
C TRP A 57 5.89 8.72 -4.03
N LYS A 58 6.65 8.11 -3.13
CA LYS A 58 7.75 8.73 -2.39
C LYS A 58 9.06 8.01 -2.71
N LEU A 59 10.15 8.76 -2.82
CA LEU A 59 11.50 8.17 -2.91
C LEU A 59 11.93 7.69 -1.53
N LEU A 60 12.32 6.41 -1.42
CA LEU A 60 12.97 5.90 -0.22
C LEU A 60 14.47 6.18 -0.27
N GLY A 61 15.09 5.96 -1.43
CA GLY A 61 16.49 6.29 -1.68
C GLY A 61 17.10 5.48 -2.82
N THR A 62 18.39 5.67 -3.03
CA THR A 62 19.19 4.91 -4.00
C THR A 62 20.29 4.16 -3.25
N ASN A 63 20.38 2.84 -3.42
CA ASN A 63 21.42 2.05 -2.76
C ASN A 63 22.76 2.14 -3.54
N LYS A 64 23.83 1.55 -2.98
CA LYS A 64 25.15 1.60 -3.62
C LYS A 64 25.23 0.83 -4.94
N LEU A 65 24.31 -0.10 -5.21
CA LEU A 65 24.18 -0.76 -6.53
C LEU A 65 23.62 0.17 -7.62
N GLY A 66 23.21 1.39 -7.29
CA GLY A 66 22.64 2.34 -8.27
C GLY A 66 21.14 2.17 -8.49
N ILE A 67 20.46 1.40 -7.64
CA ILE A 67 19.02 1.15 -7.76
C ILE A 67 18.26 2.13 -6.88
N GLU A 68 17.30 2.83 -7.46
CA GLU A 68 16.31 3.66 -6.78
C GLU A 68 15.17 2.77 -6.27
N LEU A 69 14.71 3.01 -5.04
CA LEU A 69 13.52 2.39 -4.47
C LEU A 69 12.51 3.48 -4.11
N ARG A 70 11.31 3.39 -4.65
CA ARG A 70 10.15 4.21 -4.30
C ARG A 70 9.11 3.38 -3.58
N TYR A 71 8.29 4.04 -2.78
CA TYR A 71 7.19 3.42 -2.08
C TYR A 71 5.93 4.28 -2.12
N ARG A 72 4.78 3.62 -1.99
CA ARG A 72 3.49 4.22 -1.63
C ARG A 72 2.74 3.26 -0.73
N TYR A 73 1.75 3.75 -0.01
CA TYR A 73 0.99 2.92 0.93
C TYR A 73 -0.45 3.37 1.06
N ASN A 74 -1.29 2.47 1.53
CA ASN A 74 -2.63 2.78 2.06
C ASN A 74 -2.74 2.25 3.50
N ALA A 75 -3.95 2.13 4.04
CA ALA A 75 -4.14 1.62 5.40
C ALA A 75 -3.67 0.16 5.58
N TYR A 76 -3.62 -0.63 4.51
CA TYR A 76 -3.44 -2.09 4.56
C TYR A 76 -2.18 -2.59 3.85
N GLU A 77 -1.72 -1.89 2.81
CA GLU A 77 -0.70 -2.38 1.89
C GLU A 77 0.39 -1.33 1.65
N VAL A 78 1.59 -1.82 1.32
CA VAL A 78 2.69 -1.03 0.78
C VAL A 78 3.04 -1.58 -0.59
N GLU A 79 3.28 -0.67 -1.52
CA GLU A 79 3.78 -0.98 -2.86
C GLU A 79 5.14 -0.31 -3.05
N LEU A 80 6.10 -1.11 -3.50
CA LEU A 80 7.45 -0.70 -3.82
C LEU A 80 7.66 -0.73 -5.32
N HIS A 81 8.40 0.24 -5.82
CA HIS A 81 8.86 0.26 -7.20
C HIS A 81 10.36 0.51 -7.20
N TYR A 82 11.12 -0.46 -7.69
CA TYR A 82 12.56 -0.34 -7.85
C TYR A 82 12.92 -0.13 -9.32
N LYS A 83 13.96 0.67 -9.57
CA LYS A 83 14.52 0.84 -10.92
C LYS A 83 15.94 1.39 -10.89
N GLY A 84 16.72 1.07 -11.90
CA GLY A 84 18.04 1.67 -12.11
C GLY A 84 18.99 0.74 -12.84
N THR A 85 20.16 1.26 -13.15
CA THR A 85 21.25 0.47 -13.74
C THR A 85 22.16 -0.04 -12.63
N LEU A 86 22.29 -1.37 -12.56
CA LEU A 86 23.17 -2.05 -11.62
C LEU A 86 24.62 -1.64 -11.85
N LYS A 87 25.31 -1.21 -10.80
CA LYS A 87 26.76 -1.00 -10.82
C LYS A 87 27.49 -2.32 -10.67
N ALA A 88 28.60 -2.47 -11.38
CA ALA A 88 29.47 -3.64 -11.29
C ALA A 88 30.16 -3.73 -9.92
N LEU A 89 29.50 -4.36 -8.96
CA LEU A 89 29.97 -4.56 -7.59
C LEU A 89 29.79 -6.00 -7.14
N GLY A 90 30.60 -6.45 -6.18
CA GLY A 90 30.48 -7.78 -5.58
C GLY A 90 29.34 -7.85 -4.55
N ILE A 91 28.65 -8.99 -4.50
CA ILE A 91 27.77 -9.39 -3.39
C ILE A 91 28.34 -10.69 -2.83
N SER A 92 28.66 -10.72 -1.55
CA SER A 92 28.98 -11.96 -0.85
C SER A 92 27.70 -12.74 -0.56
N GLY A 93 27.69 -14.03 -0.83
CA GLY A 93 26.51 -14.89 -0.58
C GLY A 93 26.10 -14.86 0.89
N GLY A 94 24.81 -14.66 1.15
CA GLY A 94 24.26 -14.59 2.50
C GLY A 94 24.60 -13.31 3.27
N SER A 95 25.24 -12.33 2.63
CA SER A 95 25.49 -11.01 3.24
C SER A 95 24.23 -10.13 3.24
N GLU A 96 24.29 -9.02 3.97
CA GLU A 96 23.26 -7.97 3.94
C GLU A 96 23.08 -7.35 2.54
N GLY A 97 24.06 -7.53 1.63
CA GLY A 97 24.03 -6.96 0.29
C GLY A 97 24.01 -5.43 0.34
N TYR A 98 23.09 -4.82 -0.40
CA TYR A 98 23.01 -3.37 -0.56
C TYR A 98 21.68 -2.82 -0.05
N ILE A 99 21.73 -2.29 1.17
CA ILE A 99 20.60 -1.75 1.92
C ILE A 99 20.09 -0.41 1.35
N PHE A 100 18.79 -0.21 1.47
CA PHE A 100 18.10 1.07 1.29
C PHE A 100 17.88 1.77 2.65
N PRO A 101 17.56 3.07 2.67
CA PRO A 101 17.10 3.74 3.88
C PRO A 101 15.86 3.06 4.50
N SER A 102 15.63 3.30 5.80
CA SER A 102 14.52 2.68 6.52
C SER A 102 13.20 3.26 6.05
N LEU A 103 12.19 2.39 5.89
CA LEU A 103 10.82 2.85 5.71
C LEU A 103 10.35 3.60 6.97
N PRO A 104 9.36 4.52 6.83
CA PRO A 104 8.63 5.05 7.97
C PRO A 104 8.06 3.94 8.86
N GLU A 105 7.91 4.26 10.14
CA GLU A 105 7.34 3.35 11.13
C GLU A 105 5.97 2.81 10.69
N GLY A 106 5.74 1.51 10.94
CA GLY A 106 4.48 0.83 10.58
C GLY A 106 4.29 0.56 9.08
N LEU A 107 5.34 0.73 8.25
CA LEU A 107 5.31 0.37 6.82
C LEU A 107 6.18 -0.84 6.47
N ASN A 108 6.96 -1.37 7.41
CA ASN A 108 7.67 -2.62 7.18
C ASN A 108 6.68 -3.81 7.10
N PRO A 109 7.04 -4.89 6.37
CA PRO A 109 6.23 -6.11 6.36
C PRO A 109 6.19 -6.76 7.75
N ALA A 110 5.15 -7.54 8.03
CA ALA A 110 5.05 -8.30 9.28
C ALA A 110 6.06 -9.47 9.35
N MET A 111 6.38 -10.04 8.19
CA MET A 111 7.18 -11.26 8.04
C MET A 111 8.34 -11.03 7.08
N ASN A 112 9.31 -11.94 7.10
CA ASN A 112 10.39 -11.96 6.12
C ASN A 112 9.83 -12.05 4.70
N ILE A 113 10.34 -11.21 3.81
CA ILE A 113 9.98 -11.23 2.40
C ILE A 113 11.23 -11.30 1.52
N GLU A 114 11.07 -12.00 0.41
CA GLU A 114 12.07 -12.12 -0.64
C GLU A 114 11.37 -12.16 -2.00
N TYR A 115 11.71 -11.20 -2.86
CA TYR A 115 11.17 -11.09 -4.21
C TYR A 115 12.32 -11.23 -5.21
N PRO A 116 12.32 -12.28 -6.06
CA PRO A 116 13.30 -12.44 -7.11
C PRO A 116 13.30 -11.22 -8.04
N ILE A 117 14.49 -10.71 -8.34
CA ILE A 117 14.67 -9.64 -9.32
C ILE A 117 14.93 -10.32 -10.66
N TYR A 118 14.08 -10.03 -11.65
CA TYR A 118 14.36 -10.41 -13.02
C TYR A 118 15.53 -9.57 -13.57
N ALA A 119 16.69 -10.21 -13.69
CA ALA A 119 17.91 -9.70 -14.25
C ALA A 119 18.55 -10.86 -15.00
N VAL A 120 18.97 -10.67 -16.24
CA VAL A 120 19.42 -11.76 -17.13
C VAL A 120 20.82 -11.52 -17.70
N ALA A 121 21.42 -10.35 -17.47
CA ALA A 121 22.75 -10.05 -17.95
C ALA A 121 23.81 -10.81 -17.14
N GLY A 122 24.71 -11.48 -17.87
CA GLY A 122 25.89 -12.12 -17.32
C GLY A 122 25.59 -12.96 -16.07
N ASN A 123 26.22 -12.59 -14.96
CA ASN A 123 26.12 -13.34 -13.70
C ASN A 123 24.87 -13.04 -12.87
N ASN A 124 24.00 -12.11 -13.30
CA ASN A 124 22.80 -11.72 -12.53
C ASN A 124 21.69 -12.79 -12.57
N SER A 125 21.65 -13.58 -13.65
CA SER A 125 20.53 -14.48 -13.98
C SER A 125 20.13 -15.41 -12.83
N GLY A 126 18.93 -15.14 -12.28
CA GLY A 126 18.33 -15.92 -11.20
C GLY A 126 18.99 -15.78 -9.83
N LYS A 127 19.85 -14.77 -9.62
CA LYS A 127 20.65 -14.65 -8.39
C LYS A 127 20.28 -13.48 -7.49
N LEU A 128 19.65 -12.44 -8.02
CA LEU A 128 19.34 -11.22 -7.27
C LEU A 128 17.92 -11.27 -6.71
N ALA A 129 17.74 -10.79 -5.48
CA ALA A 129 16.44 -10.60 -4.89
C ALA A 129 16.37 -9.33 -4.03
N LEU A 130 15.18 -8.73 -3.99
CA LEU A 130 14.81 -7.69 -3.05
C LEU A 130 14.29 -8.35 -1.77
N MET A 131 14.93 -8.07 -0.64
CA MET A 131 14.66 -8.75 0.63
C MET A 131 14.41 -7.73 1.75
N CYS A 132 13.59 -8.11 2.73
CA CYS A 132 13.46 -7.40 4.01
C CYS A 132 13.18 -8.42 5.13
N TYR A 133 13.94 -8.33 6.22
CA TYR A 133 13.75 -9.14 7.43
C TYR A 133 13.38 -8.21 8.59
N PRO A 134 12.07 -7.97 8.83
CA PRO A 134 11.59 -6.86 9.65
C PRO A 134 11.94 -6.99 11.15
N MET A 135 12.19 -8.20 11.62
CA MET A 135 12.59 -8.49 13.01
C MET A 135 14.11 -8.58 13.20
N GLY A 136 14.90 -8.46 12.12
CA GLY A 136 16.35 -8.50 12.17
C GLY A 136 16.99 -7.13 12.31
N THR A 137 18.27 -7.11 12.67
CA THR A 137 19.15 -5.95 12.56
C THR A 137 19.95 -6.12 11.26
N SER A 138 19.78 -5.35 10.19
CA SER A 138 18.86 -4.23 9.90
C SER A 138 17.50 -4.65 9.31
N ASN A 139 16.42 -3.93 9.65
CA ASN A 139 15.05 -4.16 9.17
C ASN A 139 14.75 -3.43 7.84
N ASN A 140 15.79 -3.16 7.06
CA ASN A 140 15.75 -2.39 5.83
C ASN A 140 15.50 -3.31 4.64
N PHE A 141 14.89 -2.74 3.60
CA PHE A 141 14.95 -3.36 2.28
C PHE A 141 16.39 -3.39 1.77
N ARG A 142 16.74 -4.43 1.02
CA ARG A 142 18.06 -4.58 0.40
C ARG A 142 18.00 -5.42 -0.86
N ILE A 143 18.98 -5.22 -1.74
CA ILE A 143 19.25 -6.15 -2.83
C ILE A 143 20.43 -7.03 -2.43
N SER A 144 20.23 -8.34 -2.42
CA SER A 144 21.27 -9.32 -2.09
C SER A 144 21.13 -10.59 -2.95
N SER A 145 22.01 -11.55 -2.69
CA SER A 145 22.02 -12.88 -3.29
C SER A 145 22.37 -13.94 -2.25
N HIS A 146 21.79 -15.12 -2.39
CA HIS A 146 22.19 -16.32 -1.63
C HIS A 146 23.55 -16.87 -2.08
N SER A 147 24.07 -16.41 -3.22
CA SER A 147 25.36 -16.83 -3.78
C SER A 147 26.32 -15.66 -3.93
N THR A 148 27.63 -15.92 -3.87
CA THR A 148 28.62 -14.88 -4.18
C THR A 148 28.66 -14.61 -5.68
N LEU A 149 28.55 -13.34 -6.07
CA LEU A 149 28.63 -12.92 -7.48
C LEU A 149 29.21 -11.52 -7.62
N ASN A 150 29.81 -11.25 -8.78
CA ASN A 150 30.02 -9.89 -9.26
C ASN A 150 28.85 -9.53 -10.17
N VAL A 151 28.12 -8.48 -9.79
CA VAL A 151 26.95 -8.00 -10.52
C VAL A 151 27.40 -7.52 -11.90
N SER A 152 26.69 -7.96 -12.94
CA SER A 152 26.87 -7.45 -14.30
C SER A 152 26.02 -6.19 -14.48
N GLU A 153 26.53 -5.20 -15.20
CA GLU A 153 25.78 -3.97 -15.46
C GLU A 153 24.53 -4.28 -16.30
N GLU A 154 23.37 -3.88 -15.79
CA GLU A 154 22.06 -4.13 -16.39
C GLU A 154 21.03 -3.17 -15.81
N TYR A 155 20.12 -2.67 -16.63
CA TYR A 155 18.94 -1.96 -16.13
C TYR A 155 17.92 -2.95 -15.59
N ILE A 156 17.55 -2.81 -14.32
CA ILE A 156 16.48 -3.59 -13.70
C ILE A 156 15.35 -2.67 -13.26
N CYS A 157 14.13 -3.19 -13.27
CA CYS A 157 12.99 -2.54 -12.64
C CYS A 157 11.94 -3.56 -12.22
N GLY A 158 11.07 -3.18 -11.31
CA GLY A 158 9.94 -4.02 -10.91
C GLY A 158 9.11 -3.40 -9.81
N THR A 159 7.96 -4.02 -9.56
CA THR A 159 6.99 -3.60 -8.56
C THR A 159 6.71 -4.76 -7.62
N VAL A 160 6.65 -4.46 -6.33
CA VAL A 160 6.38 -5.42 -5.27
C VAL A 160 5.27 -4.86 -4.39
N ARG A 161 4.33 -5.71 -3.95
CA ARG A 161 3.29 -5.33 -2.99
C ARG A 161 3.24 -6.32 -1.84
N TYR A 162 3.05 -5.80 -0.63
CA TYR A 162 2.88 -6.59 0.58
C TYR A 162 1.89 -5.93 1.54
N THR A 163 1.28 -6.75 2.41
CA THR A 163 0.44 -6.30 3.50
C THR A 163 1.29 -5.74 4.64
N ARG A 164 0.88 -4.61 5.21
CA ARG A 164 1.54 -3.97 6.35
C ARG A 164 1.53 -4.88 7.58
N GLY A 165 2.60 -4.81 8.37
CA GLY A 165 2.66 -5.40 9.71
C GLY A 165 2.13 -4.49 10.80
#